data_AF-A0A2I0WYI8-F1
#
_entry.id   AF-A0A2I0WYI8-F1
#
_cell.length_a   1.000
_cell.length_b   1.000
_cell.length_c   1.000
_cell.angle_alpha   90.00
_cell.angle_beta   90.00
_cell.angle_gamma   90.00
#
_symmetry.space_group_name_H-M   'P 1'
#
loop_
_entity.id
_entity.type
_entity.pdbx_description
1 polymer ?
#
loop_
_entity_poly.entity_id
_entity_poly.type
_entity_poly.pdbx_seq_one_letter_code
_entity_poly.pdbx_strand_id
1 'polypeptide(L)'
;MLIKIKRRRKILLGICWNDMGDILPKTSESVRMDQNPFSSSNGTTVPSQNSASNVDGDVYDCDDSYFVLPNSNRLSMSLPAELAGAIPLIDRFQVENFLRAMQKQINSAGKRVFFSRKSIGPAVNEKFTLEDMLCFQKDPIPTSLLKINSDLVSRSVKIFQMILKYMGIDSSDKLTFLSLDERIELITKLYKQTLKRSELRDEFFAQISKQTRNNPDRSCLVKAWELMYLFSSSMPPSMDIGAYLSEYVHNVVQGVKTDPEVQILALNTLNSLKRSVKAGPRLTIPAREEIEALLIGKKLTTIVFFLDETFEEITYDMTTTVGDAVQVLACNIICGRYCFRNTDYIKNKKTLRCGE
;
A
#
# COMPACT_ATOMS: atom_id res chain seq x y z
N MET A 1 -7.00 15.32 28.03
CA MET A 1 -6.04 16.26 27.39
C MET A 1 -6.74 16.83 26.15
N LEU A 2 -7.31 18.04 26.24
CA LEU A 2 -7.88 18.71 25.06
C LEU A 2 -6.75 19.48 24.35
N ILE A 3 -6.40 19.06 23.14
CA ILE A 3 -5.39 19.72 22.31
C ILE A 3 -6.13 20.62 21.31
N LYS A 4 -5.91 21.93 21.41
CA LYS A 4 -6.49 22.91 20.47
C LYS A 4 -5.43 23.26 19.43
N ILE A 5 -5.42 22.54 18.31
CA ILE A 5 -4.54 22.84 17.17
C ILE A 5 -5.07 24.12 16.49
N LYS A 6 -4.51 25.28 16.85
CA LYS A 6 -4.89 26.57 16.26
C LYS A 6 -4.23 26.72 14.89
N ARG A 7 -4.82 26.09 13.86
CA ARG A 7 -4.45 26.33 12.46
C ARG A 7 -4.84 27.76 12.08
N ARG A 8 -3.89 28.64 11.76
CA ARG A 8 -4.19 29.90 11.07
C ARG A 8 -4.75 29.53 9.69
N ARG A 9 -6.08 29.64 9.57
CA ARG A 9 -7.02 29.29 8.47
C ARG A 9 -7.75 27.95 8.69
N LYS A 10 -9.07 28.12 8.88
CA LYS A 10 -10.14 27.18 9.25
C LYS A 10 -9.98 25.75 8.73
N ILE A 11 -9.97 24.78 9.65
CA ILE A 11 -10.60 23.47 9.47
C ILE A 11 -11.46 23.25 10.72
N LEU A 12 -12.78 23.25 10.55
CA LEU A 12 -13.69 22.68 11.55
C LEU A 12 -13.65 21.16 11.37
N LEU A 13 -13.25 20.44 12.40
CA LEU A 13 -13.61 19.04 12.59
C LEU A 13 -14.36 18.98 13.92
N GLY A 14 -15.68 18.87 13.83
CA GLY A 14 -16.54 18.59 14.98
C GLY A 14 -16.37 17.13 15.37
N ILE A 15 -16.09 16.89 16.65
CA ILE A 15 -16.15 15.56 17.25
C ILE A 15 -17.38 15.58 18.16
N CYS A 16 -18.46 14.91 17.76
CA CYS A 16 -19.52 14.50 18.68
C CYS A 16 -19.09 13.18 19.32
N TRP A 17 -19.00 13.16 20.64
CA TRP A 17 -19.06 11.94 21.44
C TRP A 17 -20.53 11.63 21.70
N ASN A 18 -21.01 10.45 21.31
CA ASN A 18 -22.18 9.83 21.94
C ASN A 18 -21.74 8.48 22.50
N ASP A 19 -21.71 8.44 23.83
CA ASP A 19 -22.02 7.35 24.76
C ASP A 19 -21.64 5.91 24.38
N MET A 20 -20.53 5.46 24.97
CA MET A 20 -20.34 4.07 25.41
C MET A 20 -19.80 4.05 26.85
N GLY A 21 -20.70 3.70 27.76
CA GLY A 21 -20.49 3.27 29.15
C GLY A 21 -21.87 2.82 29.64
N ASP A 22 -22.12 1.64 30.18
CA ASP A 22 -21.29 0.80 31.03
C ASP A 22 -21.78 -0.65 30.94
N ILE A 23 -20.88 -1.63 30.83
CA ILE A 23 -21.14 -2.98 31.39
C ILE A 23 -19.80 -3.57 31.88
N LEU A 24 -19.66 -3.72 33.20
CA LEU A 24 -18.70 -4.61 33.85
C LEU A 24 -19.51 -5.65 34.69
N PRO A 25 -19.01 -6.89 34.89
CA PRO A 25 -19.85 -8.05 35.19
C PRO A 25 -20.05 -8.28 36.69
N LYS A 26 -21.16 -8.93 37.04
CA LYS A 26 -21.34 -9.62 38.34
C LYS A 26 -21.97 -10.99 38.16
N THR A 27 -21.47 -11.91 38.95
CA THR A 27 -21.74 -13.34 39.04
C THR A 27 -22.99 -13.70 39.85
N SER A 28 -23.56 -14.86 39.52
CA SER A 28 -24.31 -15.86 40.33
C SER A 28 -25.58 -15.45 41.10
N GLU A 29 -26.73 -16.06 40.77
CA GLU A 29 -27.38 -17.15 41.54
C GLU A 29 -28.67 -17.67 40.88
N SER A 30 -29.05 -18.89 41.26
CA SER A 30 -30.04 -19.83 40.69
C SER A 30 -31.52 -19.45 40.86
N VAL A 31 -32.43 -20.07 40.07
CA VAL A 31 -33.58 -20.91 40.54
C VAL A 31 -34.46 -21.43 39.37
N ARG A 32 -34.69 -22.76 39.37
CA ARG A 32 -35.81 -23.64 38.91
C ARG A 32 -36.37 -23.52 37.47
N MET A 33 -36.26 -24.57 36.64
CA MET A 33 -37.04 -25.83 36.54
C MET A 33 -38.43 -25.66 35.90
N ASP A 34 -38.61 -26.23 34.70
CA ASP A 34 -39.81 -26.99 34.33
C ASP A 34 -39.52 -28.03 33.22
N GLN A 35 -40.28 -29.11 33.27
CA GLN A 35 -40.04 -30.43 32.67
C GLN A 35 -40.70 -30.61 31.27
N ASN A 36 -40.03 -31.44 30.45
CA ASN A 36 -40.42 -32.42 29.38
C ASN A 36 -41.92 -32.85 29.21
N PRO A 37 -42.32 -33.76 28.26
CA PRO A 37 -41.56 -34.61 27.28
C PRO A 37 -42.21 -34.81 25.86
N PHE A 38 -41.55 -35.55 24.94
CA PHE A 38 -41.98 -36.89 24.42
C PHE A 38 -41.28 -37.39 23.11
N SER A 39 -40.73 -38.63 23.18
CA SER A 39 -40.69 -39.75 22.17
C SER A 39 -40.01 -39.57 20.77
N SER A 40 -39.37 -40.55 20.09
CA SER A 40 -39.09 -41.98 20.27
C SER A 40 -38.05 -42.49 19.24
N SER A 41 -37.20 -43.43 19.66
CA SER A 41 -36.69 -44.66 19.00
C SER A 41 -36.37 -44.75 17.49
N ASN A 42 -35.16 -45.19 17.15
CA ASN A 42 -34.88 -46.61 16.81
C ASN A 42 -33.38 -46.82 16.51
N GLY A 43 -32.78 -47.82 17.15
CA GLY A 43 -31.47 -48.36 16.80
C GLY A 43 -31.58 -49.72 16.12
N THR A 44 -30.50 -50.22 15.51
CA THR A 44 -30.12 -51.64 15.48
C THR A 44 -28.63 -51.77 15.12
N THR A 45 -28.06 -52.90 15.57
CA THR A 45 -26.71 -53.30 15.94
C THR A 45 -25.87 -54.02 14.86
N VAL A 46 -24.52 -53.80 14.85
CA VAL A 46 -23.36 -54.75 15.09
C VAL A 46 -23.49 -56.19 14.48
N PRO A 47 -22.44 -56.83 13.87
CA PRO A 47 -21.22 -57.19 14.60
C PRO A 47 -19.84 -57.31 13.92
N SER A 48 -18.87 -57.25 14.83
CA SER A 48 -17.43 -57.51 14.79
C SER A 48 -17.03 -58.97 14.52
N GLN A 49 -15.86 -59.18 13.91
CA GLN A 49 -15.03 -60.38 14.09
C GLN A 49 -13.54 -60.03 14.20
N ASN A 50 -12.89 -60.69 15.17
CA ASN A 50 -11.46 -60.78 15.42
C ASN A 50 -10.85 -61.93 14.61
N SER A 51 -9.59 -61.80 14.17
CA SER A 51 -8.61 -62.92 14.19
C SER A 51 -7.18 -62.42 13.92
N ALA A 52 -6.22 -63.11 14.51
CA ALA A 52 -4.83 -62.72 14.70
C ALA A 52 -3.84 -63.39 13.72
N SER A 53 -2.61 -62.86 13.73
CA SER A 53 -1.28 -63.51 13.59
C SER A 53 -0.55 -63.59 12.22
N ASN A 54 0.71 -63.15 12.31
CA ASN A 54 1.97 -63.57 11.66
C ASN A 54 2.41 -63.04 10.27
N VAL A 55 3.62 -62.43 10.30
CA VAL A 55 4.86 -62.63 9.47
C VAL A 55 4.63 -62.97 7.99
N ASP A 56 5.10 -62.21 6.99
CA ASP A 56 6.50 -61.91 6.63
C ASP A 56 6.52 -60.75 5.60
N GLY A 57 7.71 -60.21 5.33
CA GLY A 57 7.89 -59.06 4.43
C GLY A 57 7.57 -59.35 2.95
N ASP A 58 7.17 -58.30 2.24
CA ASP A 58 7.57 -58.08 0.84
C ASP A 58 7.30 -56.64 0.41
N VAL A 59 8.24 -56.13 -0.38
CA VAL A 59 8.25 -54.85 -1.08
C VAL A 59 7.20 -54.87 -2.21
N TYR A 60 6.62 -53.71 -2.53
CA TYR A 60 6.09 -53.23 -3.83
C TYR A 60 4.74 -52.48 -3.73
N ASP A 61 4.75 -51.29 -4.35
CA ASP A 61 3.68 -50.43 -4.89
C ASP A 61 2.54 -49.90 -4.00
N CYS A 62 2.61 -48.59 -3.70
CA CYS A 62 1.45 -47.78 -3.34
C CYS A 62 0.85 -47.15 -4.60
N ASP A 63 -0.25 -47.73 -5.06
CA ASP A 63 -1.18 -47.12 -6.01
C ASP A 63 -1.87 -45.89 -5.39
N ASP A 64 -1.57 -44.76 -6.01
CA ASP A 64 -2.48 -43.72 -6.47
C ASP A 64 -3.96 -43.74 -6.03
N SER A 65 -4.38 -42.70 -5.31
CA SER A 65 -5.71 -42.11 -5.53
C SER A 65 -5.67 -40.60 -5.30
N TYR A 66 -5.30 -39.87 -6.35
CA TYR A 66 -5.49 -38.43 -6.50
C TYR A 66 -6.90 -37.97 -6.09
N PHE A 67 -6.98 -37.04 -5.13
CA PHE A 67 -8.06 -36.05 -5.12
C PHE A 67 -7.81 -35.08 -6.28
N VAL A 68 -8.43 -35.35 -7.43
CA VAL A 68 -8.49 -34.43 -8.57
C VAL A 68 -9.38 -33.25 -8.20
N LEU A 69 -8.77 -32.10 -7.92
CA LEU A 69 -9.47 -30.81 -7.91
C LEU A 69 -9.88 -30.49 -9.37
N PRO A 70 -11.07 -29.90 -9.63
CA PRO A 70 -11.51 -29.65 -10.99
C PRO A 70 -10.53 -28.72 -11.72
N ASN A 71 -10.02 -29.18 -12.86
CA ASN A 71 -9.19 -28.44 -13.80
C ASN A 71 -9.83 -27.08 -14.15
N SER A 72 -9.34 -26.02 -13.51
CA SER A 72 -9.42 -24.68 -14.07
C SER A 72 -8.20 -24.51 -14.96
N ASN A 73 -8.43 -24.49 -16.28
CA ASN A 73 -7.43 -24.19 -17.33
C ASN A 73 -6.88 -22.75 -17.21
N ARG A 74 -6.25 -22.41 -16.09
CA ARG A 74 -5.62 -21.10 -15.89
C ARG A 74 -4.10 -21.21 -15.97
N LEU A 75 -3.61 -20.85 -17.16
CA LEU A 75 -2.34 -20.16 -17.35
C LEU A 75 -1.14 -20.80 -16.63
N SER A 76 -0.83 -22.05 -16.99
CA SER A 76 0.47 -22.63 -16.64
C SER A 76 1.56 -22.02 -17.53
N MET A 77 2.45 -21.20 -16.95
CA MET A 77 3.91 -21.31 -17.03
C MET A 77 4.58 -20.14 -16.26
N SER A 78 5.72 -20.45 -15.63
CA SER A 78 6.49 -19.69 -14.63
C SER A 78 6.47 -18.16 -14.77
N LEU A 79 5.67 -17.50 -13.92
CA LEU A 79 5.86 -16.07 -13.62
C LEU A 79 7.22 -15.90 -12.91
N PRO A 80 7.99 -14.84 -13.20
CA PRO A 80 9.16 -14.48 -12.42
C PRO A 80 8.81 -14.43 -10.93
N ALA A 81 9.72 -14.87 -10.06
CA ALA A 81 9.51 -14.85 -8.61
C ALA A 81 9.10 -13.45 -8.09
N GLU A 82 9.55 -12.39 -8.78
CA GLU A 82 9.22 -10.99 -8.50
C GLU A 82 7.75 -10.59 -8.77
N LEU A 83 6.98 -11.45 -9.43
CA LEU A 83 5.56 -11.28 -9.72
C LEU A 83 4.67 -12.31 -8.99
N ALA A 84 5.23 -13.11 -8.08
CA ALA A 84 4.48 -14.11 -7.31
C ALA A 84 3.31 -13.47 -6.54
N GLY A 85 3.53 -12.34 -5.87
CA GLY A 85 2.48 -11.57 -5.20
C GLY A 85 1.35 -11.05 -6.10
N ALA A 86 1.52 -11.05 -7.43
CA ALA A 86 0.49 -10.64 -8.38
C ALA A 86 -0.40 -11.81 -8.84
N ILE A 87 -0.01 -13.07 -8.58
CA ILE A 87 -0.75 -14.28 -8.97
C ILE A 87 -2.20 -14.24 -8.47
N PRO A 88 -2.48 -13.92 -7.19
CA PRO A 88 -3.86 -13.87 -6.69
C PRO A 88 -4.70 -12.78 -7.35
N LEU A 89 -4.06 -11.80 -8.01
CA LEU A 89 -4.69 -10.61 -8.57
C LEU A 89 -4.82 -10.65 -10.08
N ILE A 90 -4.39 -11.73 -10.74
CA ILE A 90 -4.44 -11.89 -12.20
C ILE A 90 -5.81 -11.51 -12.78
N ASP A 91 -6.89 -11.84 -12.06
CA ASP A 91 -8.25 -11.54 -12.48
C ASP A 91 -8.65 -10.08 -12.39
N ARG A 92 -7.98 -9.30 -11.54
CA ARG A 92 -8.19 -7.86 -11.42
C ARG A 92 -7.50 -7.12 -12.57
N PHE A 93 -6.42 -7.67 -13.12
CA PHE A 93 -5.77 -7.15 -14.31
C PHE A 93 -6.52 -7.56 -15.58
N GLN A 94 -6.62 -6.66 -16.56
CA GLN A 94 -7.21 -6.98 -17.87
C GLN A 94 -6.15 -7.24 -18.93
N VAL A 95 -5.22 -8.15 -18.63
CA VAL A 95 -4.00 -8.45 -19.41
C VAL A 95 -4.28 -8.59 -20.90
N GLU A 96 -5.21 -9.48 -21.29
CA GLU A 96 -5.50 -9.72 -22.70
C GLU A 96 -6.09 -8.50 -23.41
N ASN A 97 -7.08 -7.84 -22.80
CA ASN A 97 -7.73 -6.66 -23.39
C ASN A 97 -6.73 -5.51 -23.55
N PHE A 98 -5.91 -5.29 -22.54
CA PHE A 98 -4.89 -4.24 -22.54
C PHE A 98 -3.84 -4.49 -23.62
N LEU A 99 -3.25 -5.69 -23.69
CA LEU A 99 -2.18 -5.98 -24.64
C LEU A 99 -2.69 -6.04 -26.09
N ARG A 100 -3.93 -6.50 -26.31
CA ARG A 100 -4.59 -6.37 -27.63
C ARG A 100 -4.82 -4.91 -28.02
N ALA A 101 -5.25 -4.06 -27.08
CA ALA A 101 -5.44 -2.63 -27.35
C ALA A 101 -4.11 -1.93 -27.64
N MET A 102 -3.03 -2.30 -26.94
CA MET A 102 -1.68 -1.81 -27.20
C MET A 102 -1.20 -2.19 -28.60
N GLN A 103 -1.36 -3.47 -28.99
CA GLN A 103 -0.97 -3.92 -30.33
C GLN A 103 -1.73 -3.17 -31.44
N LYS A 104 -3.04 -2.91 -31.24
CA LYS A 104 -3.84 -2.09 -32.16
C LYS A 104 -3.33 -0.66 -32.25
N GLN A 105 -3.02 -0.04 -31.10
CA GLN A 105 -2.48 1.33 -31.05
C GLN A 105 -1.15 1.43 -31.84
N ILE A 106 -0.24 0.47 -31.66
CA ILE A 106 1.04 0.42 -32.37
C ILE A 106 0.82 0.27 -33.89
N ASN A 107 -0.04 -0.67 -34.29
CA ASN A 107 -0.33 -0.93 -35.71
C ASN A 107 -1.01 0.29 -36.39
N SER A 108 -1.85 1.03 -35.66
CA SER A 108 -2.53 2.22 -36.18
C SER A 108 -1.64 3.46 -36.28
N ALA A 109 -0.58 3.54 -35.46
CA ALA A 109 0.29 4.72 -35.39
C ALA A 109 1.35 4.79 -36.49
N GLY A 110 1.41 3.83 -37.44
CA GLY A 110 2.37 3.82 -38.55
C GLY A 110 3.86 3.72 -38.15
N LYS A 111 4.16 3.76 -36.85
CA LYS A 111 5.48 3.56 -36.26
C LYS A 111 5.83 2.08 -36.40
N ARG A 112 6.59 1.73 -37.44
CA ARG A 112 7.37 0.48 -37.45
C ARG A 112 8.38 0.55 -36.31
N VAL A 113 8.00 0.12 -35.12
CA VAL A 113 8.91 0.05 -33.97
C VAL A 113 9.04 -1.40 -33.56
N PHE A 114 10.22 -1.93 -33.90
CA PHE A 114 11.04 -2.84 -33.12
C PHE A 114 10.56 -3.04 -31.67
N PHE A 115 9.68 -4.01 -31.46
CA PHE A 115 9.89 -4.88 -30.31
C PHE A 115 11.17 -5.66 -30.62
N SER A 116 12.22 -5.47 -29.83
CA SER A 116 13.39 -6.36 -29.89
C SER A 116 13.00 -7.75 -29.41
N ARG A 117 12.37 -8.51 -30.30
CA ARG A 117 12.49 -9.96 -30.40
C ARG A 117 12.72 -10.26 -31.88
N LYS A 118 13.88 -10.83 -32.19
CA LYS A 118 14.07 -11.59 -33.43
C LYS A 118 12.97 -12.65 -33.47
N SER A 119 11.93 -12.46 -34.27
CA SER A 119 11.04 -13.55 -34.68
C SER A 119 11.46 -14.02 -36.07
N ILE A 120 12.29 -15.08 -36.06
CA ILE A 120 12.42 -15.99 -37.20
C ILE A 120 11.33 -17.05 -36.95
N GLY A 121 10.25 -17.05 -37.73
CA GLY A 121 9.28 -18.16 -37.75
C GLY A 121 7.80 -17.75 -37.70
N PRO A 122 6.90 -18.62 -38.20
CA PRO A 122 5.47 -18.33 -38.39
C PRO A 122 4.74 -18.19 -37.04
N ALA A 123 3.72 -17.34 -37.01
CA ALA A 123 2.97 -16.90 -35.83
C ALA A 123 2.45 -18.07 -34.96
N VAL A 124 3.23 -18.42 -33.93
CA VAL A 124 2.75 -19.11 -32.74
C VAL A 124 1.96 -18.07 -31.94
N ASN A 125 0.76 -18.43 -31.47
CA ASN A 125 -0.05 -17.59 -30.58
C ASN A 125 0.80 -17.11 -29.38
N GLU A 126 1.36 -15.90 -29.46
CA GLU A 126 2.08 -15.29 -28.34
C GLU A 126 1.06 -15.02 -27.23
N LYS A 127 1.06 -15.90 -26.21
CA LYS A 127 0.25 -15.74 -25.02
C LYS A 127 0.81 -14.55 -24.22
N PHE A 128 0.04 -13.47 -24.22
CA PHE A 128 0.29 -12.24 -23.45
C PHE A 128 0.48 -12.53 -21.95
N THR A 129 1.58 -12.04 -21.36
CA THR A 129 1.86 -12.23 -19.93
C THR A 129 1.55 -11.00 -19.08
N LEU A 130 1.34 -11.21 -17.78
CA LEU A 130 1.20 -10.11 -16.82
C LEU A 130 2.48 -9.27 -16.72
N GLU A 131 3.64 -9.89 -16.92
CA GLU A 131 4.93 -9.21 -16.94
C GLU A 131 5.00 -8.19 -18.08
N ASP A 132 4.60 -8.59 -19.30
CA ASP A 132 4.56 -7.69 -20.46
C ASP A 132 3.67 -6.46 -20.19
N MET A 133 2.55 -6.67 -19.49
CA MET A 133 1.64 -5.60 -19.11
C MET A 133 2.22 -4.67 -18.03
N LEU A 134 3.03 -5.18 -17.10
CA LEU A 134 3.55 -4.44 -15.95
C LEU A 134 4.96 -3.87 -16.15
N CYS A 135 5.53 -3.95 -17.35
CA CYS A 135 6.80 -3.30 -17.67
C CYS A 135 6.63 -1.83 -18.08
N PHE A 136 7.66 -1.02 -17.83
CA PHE A 136 7.73 0.38 -18.23
C PHE A 136 7.34 0.60 -19.70
N GLN A 137 6.61 1.69 -19.96
CA GLN A 137 6.34 2.15 -21.31
C GLN A 137 6.42 3.67 -21.41
N LYS A 138 6.81 4.17 -22.60
CA LYS A 138 6.92 5.60 -22.89
C LYS A 138 5.64 6.19 -23.48
N ASP A 139 4.90 5.40 -24.25
CA ASP A 139 3.67 5.84 -24.90
C ASP A 139 2.46 5.77 -23.94
N PRO A 140 1.46 6.65 -24.09
CA PRO A 140 0.22 6.56 -23.31
C PRO A 140 -0.47 5.20 -23.43
N ILE A 141 -1.04 4.72 -22.33
CA ILE A 141 -1.86 3.50 -22.31
C ILE A 141 -3.15 3.67 -23.12
N PRO A 142 -3.62 2.65 -23.85
CA PRO A 142 -4.88 2.67 -24.59
C PRO A 142 -6.12 2.51 -23.69
N THR A 143 -5.97 1.86 -22.53
CA THR A 143 -7.05 1.54 -21.59
C THR A 143 -6.46 1.34 -20.18
N SER A 144 -7.30 1.20 -19.15
CA SER A 144 -6.85 0.92 -17.77
C SER A 144 -6.10 -0.41 -17.64
N LEU A 145 -5.26 -0.51 -16.61
CA LEU A 145 -4.57 -1.75 -16.27
C LEU A 145 -5.50 -2.72 -15.52
N LEU A 146 -6.30 -2.19 -14.61
CA LEU A 146 -7.28 -2.94 -13.84
C LEU A 146 -8.63 -2.95 -14.57
N LYS A 147 -9.40 -4.02 -14.32
CA LYS A 147 -10.83 -4.08 -14.65
C LYS A 147 -11.56 -3.08 -13.77
N ILE A 148 -11.88 -1.92 -14.35
CA ILE A 148 -12.64 -0.84 -13.71
C ILE A 148 -13.88 -0.51 -14.53
N ASN A 149 -14.81 0.24 -13.94
CA ASN A 149 -15.99 0.74 -14.65
C ASN A 149 -15.59 1.51 -15.92
N SER A 150 -16.28 1.28 -17.04
CA SER A 150 -16.05 1.93 -18.34
C SER A 150 -15.99 3.45 -18.26
N ASP A 151 -16.77 4.06 -17.38
CA ASP A 151 -16.83 5.53 -17.20
C ASP A 151 -15.52 6.10 -16.61
N LEU A 152 -14.71 5.24 -15.99
CA LEU A 152 -13.44 5.60 -15.36
C LEU A 152 -12.25 5.34 -16.28
N VAL A 153 -12.40 4.57 -17.36
CA VAL A 153 -11.29 4.22 -18.28
C VAL A 153 -10.65 5.47 -18.88
N SER A 154 -11.46 6.43 -19.33
CA SER A 154 -10.94 7.70 -19.86
C SER A 154 -10.15 8.51 -18.83
N ARG A 155 -10.54 8.43 -17.54
CA ARG A 155 -9.80 9.06 -16.43
C ARG A 155 -8.52 8.31 -16.12
N SER A 156 -8.54 6.98 -16.19
CA SER A 156 -7.35 6.12 -16.04
C SER A 156 -6.27 6.45 -17.07
N VAL A 157 -6.64 6.59 -18.35
CA VAL A 157 -5.70 6.98 -19.43
C VAL A 157 -5.11 8.36 -19.16
N LYS A 158 -5.94 9.33 -18.71
CA LYS A 158 -5.47 10.66 -18.33
C LYS A 158 -4.52 10.64 -17.13
N ILE A 159 -4.77 9.80 -16.13
CA ILE A 159 -3.86 9.61 -14.98
C ILE A 159 -2.49 9.14 -15.49
N PHE A 160 -2.46 8.17 -16.41
CA PHE A 160 -1.20 7.69 -16.97
C PHE A 160 -0.43 8.77 -17.74
N GLN A 161 -1.11 9.58 -18.54
CA GLN A 161 -0.49 10.73 -19.23
C GLN A 161 0.10 11.74 -18.24
N MET A 162 -0.57 11.96 -17.10
CA MET A 162 -0.04 12.80 -16.04
C MET A 162 1.18 12.19 -15.35
N ILE A 163 1.22 10.86 -15.17
CA ILE A 163 2.41 10.14 -14.68
C ILE A 163 3.58 10.31 -15.65
N LEU A 164 3.35 10.09 -16.96
CA LEU A 164 4.39 10.29 -17.98
C LEU A 164 4.92 11.73 -17.97
N LYS A 165 4.02 12.72 -17.94
CA LYS A 165 4.38 14.13 -17.85
C LYS A 165 5.21 14.43 -16.61
N TYR A 166 4.84 13.87 -15.45
CA TYR A 166 5.59 14.03 -14.20
C TYR A 166 7.01 13.48 -14.32
N MET A 167 7.15 12.29 -14.91
CA MET A 167 8.43 11.64 -15.16
C MET A 167 9.31 12.41 -16.17
N GLY A 168 8.74 13.38 -16.90
CA GLY A 168 9.44 14.12 -17.96
C GLY A 168 9.44 13.38 -19.30
N ILE A 169 8.52 12.43 -19.47
CA ILE A 169 8.28 11.74 -20.74
C ILE A 169 7.20 12.53 -21.47
N ASP A 170 7.60 13.32 -22.47
CA ASP A 170 6.68 14.09 -23.30
C ASP A 170 6.50 13.44 -24.68
N SER A 171 5.32 13.65 -25.27
CA SER A 171 4.96 13.14 -26.61
C SER A 171 5.66 13.90 -27.75
N SER A 172 6.30 15.04 -27.46
CA SER A 172 6.86 15.98 -28.44
C SER A 172 8.40 16.08 -28.46
N ASP A 173 9.12 15.13 -27.83
CA ASP A 173 10.59 15.01 -27.91
C ASP A 173 11.40 16.22 -27.39
N LYS A 174 10.75 17.15 -26.67
CA LYS A 174 11.42 18.23 -25.94
C LYS A 174 11.54 17.80 -24.49
N LEU A 175 12.77 17.81 -23.95
CA LEU A 175 13.02 17.58 -22.53
C LEU A 175 12.48 18.77 -21.74
N THR A 176 11.19 18.73 -21.38
CA THR A 176 10.58 19.75 -20.54
C THR A 176 10.81 19.39 -19.08
N PHE A 177 11.77 20.08 -18.47
CA PHE A 177 11.90 20.09 -17.02
C PHE A 177 10.72 20.86 -16.44
N LEU A 178 9.84 20.16 -15.72
CA LEU A 178 8.78 20.81 -14.97
C LEU A 178 9.40 21.59 -13.81
N SER A 179 9.04 22.86 -13.69
CA SER A 179 9.30 23.63 -12.48
C SER A 179 8.67 22.95 -11.25
N LEU A 180 9.16 23.28 -10.05
CA LEU A 180 8.58 22.77 -8.81
C LEU A 180 7.08 23.06 -8.72
N ASP A 181 6.65 24.24 -9.16
CA ASP A 181 5.24 24.67 -9.15
C ASP A 181 4.37 23.83 -10.09
N GLU A 182 4.85 23.55 -11.30
CA GLU A 182 4.14 22.69 -12.25
C GLU A 182 4.05 21.24 -11.75
N ARG A 183 5.11 20.73 -11.11
CA ARG A 183 5.10 19.40 -10.46
C ARG A 183 4.04 19.34 -9.37
N ILE A 184 4.00 20.32 -8.48
CA ILE A 184 3.01 20.41 -7.39
C ILE A 184 1.59 20.49 -7.96
N GLU A 185 1.36 21.29 -8.99
CA GLU A 185 0.05 21.41 -9.62
C GLU A 185 -0.40 20.07 -10.24
N LEU A 186 0.52 19.37 -10.91
CA LEU A 186 0.27 18.07 -11.51
C LEU A 186 -0.07 17.00 -10.46
N ILE A 187 0.70 16.95 -9.36
CA ILE A 187 0.44 16.08 -8.20
C ILE A 187 -0.94 16.41 -7.60
N THR A 188 -1.27 17.69 -7.43
CA THR A 188 -2.56 18.12 -6.90
C THR A 188 -3.70 17.66 -7.81
N LYS A 189 -3.54 17.75 -9.14
CA LYS A 189 -4.51 17.23 -10.10
C LYS A 189 -4.66 15.70 -10.01
N LEU A 190 -3.57 14.96 -9.81
CA LEU A 190 -3.61 13.50 -9.62
C LEU A 190 -4.40 13.13 -8.34
N TYR A 191 -4.17 13.82 -7.23
CA TYR A 191 -4.94 13.60 -6.00
C TYR A 191 -6.43 13.88 -6.17
N LYS A 192 -6.81 14.91 -6.94
CA LYS A 192 -8.22 15.19 -7.24
C LYS A 192 -8.93 14.02 -7.95
N GLN A 193 -8.20 13.24 -8.74
CA GLN A 193 -8.77 12.08 -9.44
C GLN A 193 -8.85 10.84 -8.55
N THR A 194 -7.84 10.61 -7.72
CA THR A 194 -7.55 9.31 -7.09
C THR A 194 -7.94 9.23 -5.61
N LEU A 195 -7.89 10.35 -4.86
CA LEU A 195 -8.05 10.30 -3.41
C LEU A 195 -9.44 9.77 -2.98
N LYS A 196 -10.50 10.26 -3.63
CA LYS A 196 -11.89 9.91 -3.27
C LYS A 196 -12.44 8.68 -3.98
N ARG A 197 -11.75 8.13 -4.99
CA ARG A 197 -12.24 7.02 -5.82
C ARG A 197 -11.29 5.84 -5.69
N SER A 198 -11.71 4.81 -4.96
CA SER A 198 -10.89 3.61 -4.71
C SER A 198 -10.46 2.92 -5.99
N GLU A 199 -11.31 2.82 -7.03
CA GLU A 199 -10.89 2.15 -8.28
C GLU A 199 -9.78 2.92 -9.00
N LEU A 200 -9.87 4.25 -9.07
CA LEU A 200 -8.81 5.08 -9.67
C LEU A 200 -7.55 5.13 -8.79
N ARG A 201 -7.69 4.92 -7.48
CA ARG A 201 -6.56 4.82 -6.56
C ARG A 201 -5.76 3.55 -6.80
N ASP A 202 -6.44 2.41 -6.85
CA ASP A 202 -5.84 1.12 -7.17
C ASP A 202 -5.19 1.16 -8.55
N GLU A 203 -5.89 1.74 -9.53
CA GLU A 203 -5.39 1.91 -10.89
C GLU A 203 -4.13 2.79 -10.92
N PHE A 204 -4.10 3.89 -10.18
CA PHE A 204 -2.90 4.72 -10.05
C PHE A 204 -1.72 3.92 -9.48
N PHE A 205 -1.93 3.13 -8.43
CA PHE A 205 -0.87 2.31 -7.83
C PHE A 205 -0.37 1.21 -8.79
N ALA A 206 -1.28 0.60 -9.56
CA ALA A 206 -0.91 -0.33 -10.62
C ALA A 206 -0.05 0.36 -11.70
N GLN A 207 -0.49 1.52 -12.19
CA GLN A 207 0.22 2.29 -13.22
C GLN A 207 1.59 2.79 -12.78
N ILE A 208 1.72 3.32 -11.56
CA ILE A 208 3.01 3.78 -11.06
C ILE A 208 3.96 2.61 -10.79
N SER A 209 3.44 1.46 -10.33
CA SER A 209 4.25 0.23 -10.21
C SER A 209 4.80 -0.21 -11.57
N LYS A 210 3.97 -0.16 -12.62
CA LYS A 210 4.40 -0.45 -14.00
C LYS A 210 5.54 0.46 -14.45
N GLN A 211 5.46 1.76 -14.17
CA GLN A 211 6.50 2.72 -14.57
C GLN A 211 7.83 2.60 -13.79
N THR A 212 7.86 1.82 -12.71
CA THR A 212 9.08 1.51 -11.95
C THR A 212 9.79 0.23 -12.42
N ARG A 213 9.08 -0.70 -13.08
CA ARG A 213 9.65 -1.99 -13.52
C ARG A 213 10.32 -1.86 -14.89
N ASN A 214 11.57 -2.34 -15.00
CA ASN A 214 12.34 -2.33 -16.26
C ASN A 214 12.41 -0.94 -16.93
N ASN A 215 12.46 0.12 -16.12
CA ASN A 215 12.62 1.49 -16.62
C ASN A 215 14.09 1.75 -16.98
N PRO A 216 14.42 1.99 -18.27
CA PRO A 216 15.80 2.15 -18.70
C PRO A 216 16.41 3.51 -18.35
N ASP A 217 15.57 4.52 -18.04
CA ASP A 217 16.03 5.87 -17.73
C ASP A 217 16.03 6.11 -16.23
N ARG A 218 17.22 6.35 -15.67
CA ARG A 218 17.41 6.58 -14.23
C ARG A 218 16.57 7.76 -13.72
N SER A 219 16.55 8.88 -14.45
CA SER A 219 15.87 10.10 -14.02
C SER A 219 14.35 9.89 -13.96
N CYS A 220 13.79 9.23 -14.97
CA CYS A 220 12.39 8.83 -15.02
C CYS A 220 12.06 7.85 -13.90
N LEU A 221 12.95 6.87 -13.64
CA LEU A 221 12.76 5.87 -12.58
C LEU A 221 12.69 6.53 -11.19
N VAL A 222 13.62 7.42 -10.87
CA VAL A 222 13.63 8.17 -9.60
C VAL A 222 12.32 8.96 -9.42
N LYS A 223 11.85 9.65 -10.47
CA LYS A 223 10.57 10.38 -10.43
C LYS A 223 9.35 9.48 -10.25
N ALA A 224 9.36 8.26 -10.83
CA ALA A 224 8.29 7.31 -10.62
C ALA A 224 8.22 6.84 -9.16
N TRP A 225 9.36 6.57 -8.55
CA TRP A 225 9.46 6.21 -7.13
C TRP A 225 9.11 7.36 -6.19
N GLU A 226 9.54 8.58 -6.51
CA GLU A 226 9.15 9.80 -5.79
C GLU A 226 7.62 9.96 -5.76
N LEU A 227 6.96 9.77 -6.92
CA LEU A 227 5.52 9.85 -7.02
C LEU A 227 4.82 8.72 -6.25
N MET A 228 5.35 7.50 -6.29
CA MET A 228 4.83 6.36 -5.51
C MET A 228 4.94 6.61 -3.99
N TYR A 229 6.09 7.10 -3.52
CA TYR A 229 6.32 7.47 -2.12
C TYR A 229 5.33 8.55 -1.67
N LEU A 230 5.18 9.60 -2.48
CA LEU A 230 4.31 10.73 -2.18
C LEU A 230 2.85 10.29 -1.99
N PHE A 231 2.33 9.45 -2.89
CA PHE A 231 0.96 8.97 -2.82
C PHE A 231 0.74 7.96 -1.70
N SER A 232 1.72 7.07 -1.47
CA SER A 232 1.72 6.11 -0.36
C SER A 232 1.71 6.80 1.01
N SER A 233 2.23 8.03 1.09
CA SER A 233 2.23 8.85 2.31
C SER A 233 0.86 9.39 2.66
N SER A 234 -0.05 9.49 1.69
CA SER A 234 -1.37 10.13 1.87
C SER A 234 -2.54 9.15 1.84
N MET A 235 -2.38 8.01 1.17
CA MET A 235 -3.43 7.00 1.07
C MET A 235 -2.86 5.63 0.75
N PRO A 236 -3.38 4.56 1.35
CA PRO A 236 -3.09 3.21 0.91
C PRO A 236 -3.96 2.83 -0.30
N PRO A 237 -3.49 1.91 -1.17
CA PRO A 237 -4.37 1.17 -2.08
C PRO A 237 -5.38 0.29 -1.31
N SER A 238 -6.28 -0.38 -2.01
CA SER A 238 -7.11 -1.45 -1.43
C SER A 238 -6.24 -2.60 -0.89
N MET A 239 -6.82 -3.44 -0.02
CA MET A 239 -6.11 -4.55 0.63
C MET A 239 -5.36 -5.44 -0.36
N ASP A 240 -6.04 -5.87 -1.41
CA ASP A 240 -5.50 -6.73 -2.47
C ASP A 240 -4.28 -6.11 -3.16
N ILE A 241 -4.45 -4.89 -3.71
CA ILE A 241 -3.39 -4.17 -4.43
C ILE A 241 -2.27 -3.78 -3.47
N GLY A 242 -2.61 -3.48 -2.21
CA GLY A 242 -1.66 -3.16 -1.16
C GLY A 242 -0.76 -4.32 -0.76
N ALA A 243 -1.29 -5.55 -0.71
CA ALA A 243 -0.48 -6.74 -0.46
C ALA A 243 0.54 -6.93 -1.59
N TYR A 244 0.08 -6.93 -2.84
CA TYR A 244 0.95 -7.00 -4.03
C TYR A 244 2.01 -5.90 -4.04
N LEU A 245 1.60 -4.65 -3.82
CA LEU A 245 2.50 -3.51 -3.86
C LEU A 245 3.53 -3.56 -2.73
N SER A 246 3.12 -3.96 -1.53
CA SER A 246 4.04 -4.06 -0.38
C SER A 246 5.11 -5.13 -0.62
N GLU A 247 4.74 -6.28 -1.16
CA GLU A 247 5.69 -7.34 -1.54
C GLU A 247 6.65 -6.86 -2.63
N TYR A 248 6.12 -6.23 -3.69
CA TYR A 248 6.95 -5.66 -4.75
C TYR A 248 7.97 -4.65 -4.22
N VAL A 249 7.51 -3.67 -3.44
CA VAL A 249 8.39 -2.62 -2.89
C VAL A 249 9.41 -3.23 -1.94
N HIS A 250 9.03 -4.22 -1.13
CA HIS A 250 9.94 -4.95 -0.26
C HIS A 250 11.06 -5.66 -1.04
N ASN A 251 10.73 -6.31 -2.16
CA ASN A 251 11.73 -6.96 -3.03
C ASN A 251 12.71 -5.93 -3.63
N VAL A 252 12.23 -4.75 -4.02
CA VAL A 252 13.09 -3.67 -4.52
C VAL A 252 14.04 -3.15 -3.43
N VAL A 253 13.55 -3.02 -2.18
CA VAL A 253 14.39 -2.63 -1.03
C VAL A 253 15.50 -3.65 -0.78
N GLN A 254 15.23 -4.95 -0.95
CA GLN A 254 16.23 -6.01 -0.76
C GLN A 254 17.16 -6.21 -1.97
N GLY A 255 16.83 -5.63 -3.13
CA GLY A 255 17.58 -5.79 -4.37
C GLY A 255 19.00 -5.24 -4.27
N VAL A 256 20.00 -6.13 -4.25
CA VAL A 256 21.43 -5.77 -4.17
C VAL A 256 21.93 -4.97 -5.38
N LYS A 257 21.27 -5.12 -6.54
CA LYS A 257 21.59 -4.41 -7.79
C LYS A 257 20.76 -3.14 -8.01
N THR A 258 19.88 -2.81 -7.07
CA THR A 258 19.04 -1.61 -7.16
C THR A 258 19.90 -0.37 -6.93
N ASP A 259 19.60 0.68 -7.67
CA ASP A 259 20.21 1.98 -7.44
C ASP A 259 19.98 2.48 -6.00
N PRO A 260 21.00 3.04 -5.30
CA PRO A 260 20.84 3.49 -3.91
C PRO A 260 19.75 4.54 -3.68
N GLU A 261 19.55 5.48 -4.60
CA GLU A 261 18.53 6.52 -4.48
C GLU A 261 17.12 5.92 -4.60
N VAL A 262 16.95 5.01 -5.57
CA VAL A 262 15.73 4.21 -5.72
C VAL A 262 15.46 3.35 -4.48
N GLN A 263 16.50 2.73 -3.90
CA GLN A 263 16.36 1.90 -2.70
C GLN A 263 15.88 2.71 -1.50
N ILE A 264 16.39 3.94 -1.31
CA ILE A 264 15.92 4.86 -0.26
C ILE A 264 14.45 5.24 -0.49
N LEU A 265 14.07 5.58 -1.72
CA LEU A 265 12.67 5.90 -2.04
C LEU A 265 11.74 4.71 -1.84
N ALA A 266 12.17 3.50 -2.21
CA ALA A 266 11.42 2.27 -1.97
C ALA A 266 11.24 2.01 -0.46
N LEU A 267 12.28 2.22 0.35
CA LEU A 267 12.19 2.09 1.81
C LEU A 267 11.22 3.12 2.41
N ASN A 268 11.29 4.37 1.97
CA ASN A 268 10.36 5.42 2.38
C ASN A 268 8.92 5.10 1.97
N THR A 269 8.74 4.57 0.76
CA THR A 269 7.45 4.09 0.25
C THR A 269 6.90 2.98 1.13
N LEU A 270 7.70 1.96 1.45
CA LEU A 270 7.29 0.83 2.30
C LEU A 270 6.86 1.27 3.70
N ASN A 271 7.63 2.17 4.32
CA ASN A 271 7.30 2.74 5.62
C ASN A 271 6.01 3.56 5.56
N SER A 272 5.83 4.32 4.49
CA SER A 272 4.62 5.13 4.27
C SER A 272 3.38 4.27 4.06
N LEU A 273 3.47 3.19 3.27
CA LEU A 273 2.40 2.21 3.10
C LEU A 273 2.00 1.60 4.44
N LYS A 274 2.96 1.17 5.27
CA LYS A 274 2.67 0.61 6.60
C LYS A 274 1.91 1.61 7.49
N ARG A 275 2.28 2.89 7.45
CA ARG A 275 1.60 3.95 8.22
C ARG A 275 0.23 4.28 7.66
N SER A 276 0.11 4.44 6.35
CA SER A 276 -1.15 4.82 5.69
C SER A 276 -2.18 3.70 5.70
N VAL A 277 -1.78 2.42 5.70
CA VAL A 277 -2.70 1.29 5.93
C VAL A 277 -3.33 1.37 7.32
N LYS A 278 -2.57 1.73 8.36
CA LYS A 278 -3.10 1.90 9.72
C LYS A 278 -3.97 3.15 9.85
N ALA A 279 -3.56 4.25 9.22
CA ALA A 279 -4.28 5.53 9.30
C ALA A 279 -5.50 5.59 8.38
N GLY A 280 -5.55 4.77 7.33
CA GLY A 280 -6.50 4.89 6.24
C GLY A 280 -6.17 6.05 5.28
N PRO A 281 -6.97 6.21 4.20
CA PRO A 281 -6.79 7.31 3.26
C PRO A 281 -7.13 8.66 3.89
N ARG A 282 -6.32 9.69 3.59
CA ARG A 282 -6.62 11.08 3.97
C ARG A 282 -7.98 11.53 3.42
N LEU A 283 -8.69 12.35 4.21
CA LEU A 283 -9.97 12.95 3.80
C LEU A 283 -9.81 14.15 2.85
N THR A 284 -8.65 14.81 2.93
CA THR A 284 -8.33 16.01 2.15
C THR A 284 -7.04 15.80 1.38
N ILE A 285 -6.94 16.46 0.23
CA ILE A 285 -5.70 16.51 -0.55
C ILE A 285 -4.60 17.18 0.30
N PRO A 286 -3.36 16.67 0.27
CA PRO A 286 -2.25 17.32 0.95
C PRO A 286 -2.09 18.78 0.52
N ALA A 287 -1.70 19.62 1.46
CA ALA A 287 -1.45 21.04 1.20
C ALA A 287 -0.23 21.21 0.28
N ARG A 288 -0.11 22.38 -0.37
CA ARG A 288 1.03 22.69 -1.24
C ARG A 288 2.35 22.55 -0.50
N GLU A 289 2.40 23.04 0.73
CA GLU A 289 3.58 23.02 1.59
C GLU A 289 3.95 21.57 1.98
N GLU A 290 2.96 20.69 2.14
CA GLU A 290 3.18 19.25 2.40
C GLU A 290 3.79 18.54 1.20
N ILE A 291 3.25 18.80 0.01
CA ILE A 291 3.78 18.25 -1.25
C ILE A 291 5.20 18.75 -1.48
N GLU A 292 5.40 20.07 -1.39
CA GLU A 292 6.68 20.71 -1.59
C GLU A 292 7.74 20.15 -0.63
N ALA A 293 7.42 20.11 0.68
CA ALA A 293 8.33 19.60 1.70
C ALA A 293 8.81 18.18 1.40
N LEU A 294 7.91 17.28 0.96
CA LEU A 294 8.32 15.92 0.59
C LEU A 294 9.21 15.90 -0.64
N LEU A 295 8.89 16.68 -1.69
CA LEU A 295 9.70 16.75 -2.92
C LEU A 295 11.11 17.29 -2.70
N ILE A 296 11.28 18.20 -1.73
CA ILE A 296 12.60 18.78 -1.40
C ILE A 296 13.28 18.10 -0.20
N GLY A 297 12.69 17.04 0.35
CA GLY A 297 13.23 16.31 1.50
C GLY A 297 13.27 17.12 2.81
N LYS A 298 12.42 18.13 2.96
CA LYS A 298 12.32 18.94 4.19
C LYS A 298 11.21 18.42 5.10
N LYS A 299 11.41 18.56 6.40
CA LYS A 299 10.36 18.33 7.41
C LYS A 299 9.59 19.62 7.64
N LEU A 300 8.30 19.49 7.92
CA LEU A 300 7.46 20.62 8.32
C LEU A 300 7.50 20.75 9.84
N THR A 301 7.28 21.96 10.34
CA THR A 301 7.07 22.22 11.76
C THR A 301 5.73 22.89 12.01
N THR A 302 5.15 22.61 13.18
CA THR A 302 3.93 23.28 13.64
C THR A 302 3.99 23.50 15.13
N ILE A 303 3.37 24.59 15.59
CA ILE A 303 3.33 24.97 17.00
C ILE A 303 2.02 24.46 17.60
N VAL A 304 2.13 23.70 18.68
CA VAL A 304 1.01 23.22 19.47
C VAL A 304 0.90 24.03 20.74
N PHE A 305 -0.24 24.67 20.95
CA PHE A 305 -0.51 25.47 22.14
C PHE A 305 -1.20 24.62 23.21
N PHE A 306 -0.73 24.75 24.45
CA PHE A 306 -1.33 24.15 25.63
C PHE A 306 -2.31 25.10 26.31
N LEU A 307 -3.04 24.59 27.29
CA LEU A 307 -4.03 25.36 28.05
C LEU A 307 -3.39 26.33 29.05
N ASP A 308 -2.14 26.10 29.43
CA ASP A 308 -1.33 26.97 30.30
C ASP A 308 -0.58 28.04 29.50
N GLU A 309 -1.00 28.29 28.26
CA GLU A 309 -0.40 29.26 27.32
C GLU A 309 1.03 28.94 26.87
N THR A 310 1.61 27.82 27.34
CA THR A 310 2.86 27.31 26.81
C THR A 310 2.66 26.73 25.41
N PHE A 311 3.75 26.56 24.68
CA PHE A 311 3.73 25.96 23.35
C PHE A 311 4.92 25.03 23.14
N GLU A 312 4.72 24.03 22.30
CA GLU A 312 5.78 23.13 21.84
C GLU A 312 5.77 23.11 20.31
N GLU A 313 6.97 23.18 19.74
CA GLU A 313 7.14 23.01 18.30
C GLU A 313 7.38 21.53 18.00
N ILE A 314 6.57 20.97 17.10
CA ILE A 314 6.71 19.59 16.65
C ILE A 314 6.99 19.54 15.16
N THR A 315 7.81 18.57 14.77
CA THR A 315 8.00 18.23 13.36
C THR A 315 6.92 17.26 12.90
N TYR A 316 6.47 17.42 11.67
CA TYR A 316 5.51 16.51 11.06
C TYR A 316 5.81 16.30 9.56
N ASP A 317 5.32 15.18 9.03
CA ASP A 317 5.35 14.84 7.61
C ASP A 317 3.95 14.42 7.13
N MET A 318 3.83 14.01 5.87
CA MET A 318 2.55 13.59 5.30
C MET A 318 1.97 12.29 5.91
N THR A 319 2.76 11.53 6.66
CA THR A 319 2.30 10.31 7.34
C THR A 319 1.99 10.52 8.82
N THR A 320 2.38 11.66 9.41
CA THR A 320 2.12 11.98 10.82
C THR A 320 0.64 12.13 11.10
N THR A 321 0.12 11.29 11.99
CA THR A 321 -1.25 11.38 12.50
C THR A 321 -1.33 12.25 13.74
N VAL A 322 -2.54 12.65 14.14
CA VAL A 322 -2.75 13.33 15.43
C VAL A 322 -2.32 12.43 16.59
N GLY A 323 -2.56 11.11 16.50
CA GLY A 323 -2.10 10.15 17.50
C GLY A 323 -0.58 10.16 17.66
N ASP A 324 0.16 10.17 16.55
CA ASP A 324 1.63 10.26 16.56
C ASP A 324 2.09 11.58 17.22
N ALA A 325 1.46 12.70 16.85
CA ALA A 325 1.77 14.01 17.43
C ALA A 325 1.50 14.06 18.94
N VAL A 326 0.36 13.52 19.39
CA VAL A 326 0.05 13.41 20.82
C VAL A 326 1.09 12.57 21.55
N GLN A 327 1.51 11.45 20.96
CA GLN A 327 2.53 10.59 21.56
C GLN A 327 3.87 11.31 21.73
N VAL A 328 4.32 12.05 20.71
CA VAL A 328 5.56 12.86 20.77
C VAL A 328 5.45 13.93 21.86
N LEU A 329 4.34 14.66 21.90
CA LEU A 329 4.10 15.70 22.91
C LEU A 329 4.06 15.11 24.33
N ALA A 330 3.39 13.96 24.51
CA ALA A 330 3.34 13.27 25.79
C ALA A 330 4.74 12.88 26.27
N CYS A 331 5.58 12.32 25.38
CA CYS A 331 6.96 12.00 25.69
C CYS A 331 7.76 13.25 26.08
N ASN A 332 7.64 14.36 25.36
CA ASN A 332 8.36 15.60 25.67
C ASN A 332 7.95 16.18 27.03
N ILE A 333 6.65 16.23 27.33
CA ILE A 333 6.15 16.75 28.61
C ILE A 333 6.57 15.84 29.78
N ILE A 334 6.48 14.52 29.61
CA ILE A 334 6.85 13.56 30.64
C ILE A 334 8.36 13.62 30.89
N CYS A 335 9.19 13.53 29.85
CA CYS A 335 10.64 13.64 29.96
C CYS A 335 11.06 15.00 30.52
N GLY A 336 10.42 16.09 30.09
CA GLY A 336 10.61 17.43 30.65
C GLY A 336 10.32 17.45 32.16
N ARG A 337 9.20 16.87 32.60
CA ARG A 337 8.86 16.76 34.04
C ARG A 337 9.83 15.88 34.83
N TYR A 338 10.36 14.80 34.25
CA TYR A 338 11.39 13.97 34.89
C TYR A 338 12.75 14.69 34.97
N CYS A 339 13.15 15.43 33.94
CA CYS A 339 14.35 16.26 33.96
C CYS A 339 14.23 17.44 34.94
N PHE A 340 13.07 18.10 35.01
CA PHE A 340 12.81 19.16 36.00
C PHE A 340 12.79 18.60 37.43
N ARG A 341 12.09 17.48 37.69
CA ARG A 341 12.09 16.84 39.02
C ARG A 341 13.49 16.38 39.46
N ASN A 342 14.31 15.88 38.55
CA ASN A 342 15.70 15.49 38.87
C ASN A 342 16.63 16.69 39.04
N THR A 343 16.44 17.78 38.29
CA THR A 343 17.24 19.01 38.48
C THR A 343 16.86 19.76 39.76
N ASP A 344 15.60 19.69 40.22
CA ASP A 344 15.18 20.20 41.54
C ASP A 344 15.69 19.31 42.69
N TYR A 345 15.76 17.98 42.50
CA TYR A 345 16.41 17.08 43.46
C TYR A 345 17.92 17.31 43.55
N ILE A 346 18.58 17.70 42.45
CA ILE A 346 20.02 17.99 42.41
C ILE A 346 20.32 19.40 42.95
N LYS A 347 19.39 20.37 42.82
CA LYS A 347 19.55 21.71 43.41
C LYS A 347 19.33 21.75 44.92
N ASN A 348 18.58 20.81 45.50
CA ASN A 348 18.36 20.71 46.96
C ASN A 348 19.35 19.78 47.70
N LYS A 349 20.41 19.29 47.04
CA LYS A 349 21.48 18.47 47.66
C LYS A 349 22.89 19.07 47.55
N LYS A 350 23.03 20.40 47.50
CA LYS A 350 24.32 21.08 47.74
C LYS A 350 24.33 21.81 49.08
N THR A 351 24.17 21.05 50.16
CA THR A 351 24.70 21.44 51.48
C THR A 351 25.03 20.18 52.28
N LEU A 352 26.08 19.46 51.88
CA LEU A 352 26.77 18.52 52.77
C LEU A 352 28.28 18.66 52.54
N ARG A 353 28.97 19.07 53.62
CA ARG A 353 30.42 19.23 53.75
C ARG A 353 31.14 17.89 53.67
N CYS A 354 32.35 17.92 53.13
CA CYS A 354 33.60 17.29 53.59
C CYS A 354 34.70 18.17 52.97
N GLY A 355 35.69 18.73 53.65
CA GLY A 355 36.42 18.24 54.81
C GLY A 355 37.87 18.05 54.36
N GLU A 356 38.68 19.11 54.45
CA GLU A 356 40.10 19.18 54.88
C GLU A 356 40.54 20.65 54.90
#